data_AF-A0A3P8W181-F1
#
_entry.id   AF-A0A3P8W181-F1
#
_cell.length_a   1.000
_cell.length_b   1.000
_cell.length_c   1.000
_cell.angle_alpha   90.00
_cell.angle_beta   90.00
_cell.angle_gamma   90.00
#
_symmetry.space_group_name_H-M   'P 1'
#
loop_
_entity.id
_entity.type
_entity.pdbx_description
1 polymer ?
#
loop_
_entity_poly.entity_id
_entity_poly.type
_entity_poly.pdbx_seq_one_letter_code
_entity_poly.pdbx_strand_id
1 'polypeptide(L)'
;MLSVESLQVAEEEVVESSSNKLGDIYTFVAKGCFPQTMDPLRKKNLRRYAQKFIIDNGTLYYVGPKKEEKREVVIESERKRQIFLDCHFNDIGHHLGQKKTVHRIQSKYYWLGIIKDVVDWIKVCDTCQHTERSKNRARTVRPIKVDGPWEVVGVDIIGPFPDTQQGNTHVIVVIDYFSKWPEAFPMPKADALSVARSISKCIYRFGAPKTLVCAQSPEFCEEVTKVLCDRWRIEQKVSAQDQPNLNPLHDCTNPLLKDAVVQMVTEKQREWDDFLDPVLFVFRTSTNPTTKFTPYSLMLNRKANLPNETFDEQEQDLFSTKDKAPPCLTVMKEQQNCVKQLVLANMNAAYKQEKKRKAKNGTSVLPPVNFKIKDPLLSAGDSPSTKKLKSQSLYLSFPVDTVLATEPSNSEDIKSELVYHMAETDIH
;
A
#
# COMPACT_ATOMS: atom_id res chain seq x y z
N MET A 1 -2.12 38.82 15.01
CA MET A 1 -1.26 39.28 13.91
C MET A 1 0.03 39.80 14.51
N LEU A 2 1.09 39.00 14.49
CA LEU A 2 2.46 39.47 14.75
C LEU A 2 3.13 39.47 13.38
N SER A 3 3.60 40.65 12.93
CA SER A 3 3.98 40.88 11.54
C SER A 3 5.25 40.10 11.16
N VAL A 4 5.28 39.68 9.90
CA VAL A 4 6.37 38.92 9.26
C VAL A 4 7.69 39.70 9.27
N GLU A 5 7.66 41.01 9.50
CA GLU A 5 8.85 41.87 9.61
C GLU A 5 9.55 41.80 10.98
N SER A 6 8.86 41.40 12.05
CA SER A 6 9.46 41.30 13.39
C SER A 6 10.35 40.06 13.58
N LEU A 7 10.27 39.10 12.65
CA LEU A 7 11.09 37.88 12.67
C LEU A 7 12.39 38.00 11.85
N GLN A 8 12.50 39.00 10.98
CA GLN A 8 13.67 39.14 10.09
C GLN A 8 14.84 39.85 10.78
N VAL A 9 14.56 40.74 11.74
CA VAL A 9 15.59 41.49 12.48
C VAL A 9 16.25 40.65 13.58
N ALA A 10 15.57 39.64 14.12
CA ALA A 10 16.11 38.77 15.17
C ALA A 10 17.00 37.63 14.65
N GLU A 11 16.98 37.34 13.33
CA GLU A 11 17.82 36.28 12.75
C GLU A 11 19.18 36.79 12.26
N GLU A 12 19.32 38.08 11.91
CA GLU A 12 20.63 38.65 11.56
C GLU A 12 21.52 38.93 12.80
N GLU A 13 20.97 39.42 13.91
CA GLU A 13 21.76 39.70 15.13
C GLU A 13 22.36 38.43 15.79
N VAL A 14 21.73 37.26 15.62
CA VAL A 14 22.18 36.02 16.29
C VAL A 14 23.33 35.35 15.54
N VAL A 15 23.39 35.50 14.20
CA VAL A 15 24.48 34.93 13.38
C VAL A 15 25.78 35.71 13.60
N GLU A 16 25.69 37.04 13.72
CA GLU A 16 26.83 37.90 14.01
C GLU A 16 27.36 37.73 15.45
N SER A 17 26.47 37.45 16.41
CA SER A 17 26.83 37.16 17.81
C SER A 17 27.59 35.84 18.05
N SER A 18 27.57 34.93 17.07
CA SER A 18 28.15 33.58 17.18
C SER A 18 29.55 33.49 16.56
N SER A 19 29.76 34.21 15.45
CA SER A 19 31.07 34.31 14.79
C SER A 19 32.10 34.99 15.69
N ASN A 20 31.69 36.09 16.33
CA ASN A 20 32.53 36.84 17.26
C ASN A 20 32.97 35.99 18.46
N LYS A 21 32.14 35.07 18.96
CA LYS A 21 32.48 34.19 20.09
C LYS A 21 33.61 33.20 19.77
N LEU A 22 33.59 32.56 18.59
CA LEU A 22 34.65 31.61 18.21
C LEU A 22 35.93 32.34 17.80
N GLY A 23 35.82 33.52 17.18
CA GLY A 23 36.95 34.42 16.91
C GLY A 23 37.62 34.96 18.18
N ASP A 24 36.82 35.32 19.19
CA ASP A 24 37.31 35.72 20.51
C ASP A 24 38.03 34.57 21.22
N ILE A 25 37.53 33.33 21.10
CA ILE A 25 38.19 32.13 21.63
C ILE A 25 39.52 31.88 20.91
N TYR A 26 39.55 31.99 19.58
CA TYR A 26 40.79 31.86 18.81
C TYR A 26 41.82 32.89 19.27
N THR A 27 41.42 34.16 19.38
CA THR A 27 42.29 35.26 19.81
C THR A 27 42.81 35.04 21.24
N PHE A 28 41.96 34.58 22.15
CA PHE A 28 42.34 34.28 23.52
C PHE A 28 43.30 33.08 23.62
N VAL A 29 43.05 32.01 22.88
CA VAL A 29 43.91 30.80 22.89
C VAL A 29 45.25 31.04 22.16
N ALA A 30 45.26 31.84 21.09
CA ALA A 30 46.45 32.15 20.30
C ALA A 30 47.34 33.23 20.93
N LYS A 31 46.74 34.31 21.46
CA LYS A 31 47.46 35.52 21.92
C LYS A 31 47.42 35.73 23.44
N GLY A 32 46.59 34.98 24.17
CA GLY A 32 46.43 35.13 25.63
C GLY A 32 45.72 36.41 26.08
N CYS A 33 45.20 37.22 25.15
CA CYS A 33 44.56 38.50 25.43
C CYS A 33 43.03 38.39 25.37
N PHE A 34 42.35 39.15 26.22
CA PHE A 34 40.90 39.36 26.12
C PHE A 34 40.59 40.56 25.21
N PRO A 35 39.46 40.57 24.48
CA PRO A 35 39.02 41.77 23.77
C PRO A 35 38.86 42.96 24.73
N GLN A 36 39.31 44.15 24.33
CA GLN A 36 39.49 45.32 25.21
C GLN A 36 38.16 45.83 25.84
N THR A 37 37.01 45.50 25.26
CA THR A 37 35.66 45.97 25.68
C THR A 37 34.84 44.94 26.45
N MET A 38 35.42 43.80 26.89
CA MET A 38 34.65 42.74 27.55
C MET A 38 34.43 42.94 29.07
N ASP A 39 33.16 42.82 29.48
CA ASP A 39 32.68 42.73 30.86
C ASP A 39 33.36 41.60 31.68
N PRO A 40 33.73 41.83 32.97
CA PRO A 40 34.31 40.83 33.85
C PRO A 40 33.63 39.46 33.86
N LEU A 41 32.30 39.40 33.80
CA LEU A 41 31.55 38.13 33.80
C LEU A 41 31.77 37.36 32.49
N ARG A 42 31.79 38.07 31.35
CA ARG A 42 32.08 37.49 30.03
C ARG A 42 33.51 36.97 29.93
N LYS A 43 34.50 37.66 30.51
CA LYS A 43 35.89 37.18 30.58
C LYS A 43 36.02 35.86 31.35
N LYS A 44 35.33 35.74 32.48
CA LYS A 44 35.31 34.49 33.29
C LYS A 44 34.68 33.33 32.52
N ASN A 45 33.58 33.57 31.81
CA ASN A 45 32.90 32.56 31.01
C ASN A 45 33.72 32.15 29.78
N LEU A 46 34.34 33.10 29.08
CA LEU A 46 35.24 32.83 27.96
C LEU A 46 36.41 31.97 28.40
N ARG A 47 37.06 32.29 29.54
CA ARG A 47 38.19 31.53 30.07
C ARG A 47 37.81 30.08 30.38
N ARG A 48 36.65 29.84 31.00
CA ARG A 48 36.14 28.48 31.27
C ARG A 48 35.83 27.71 29.99
N TYR A 49 35.27 28.39 28.99
CA TYR A 49 34.87 27.76 27.74
C TYR A 49 36.07 27.47 26.83
N ALA A 50 37.06 28.36 26.80
CA ALA A 50 38.31 28.22 26.04
C ALA A 50 39.14 27.00 26.45
N GLN A 51 39.00 26.48 27.67
CA GLN A 51 39.67 25.25 28.12
C GLN A 51 39.31 24.02 27.27
N LYS A 52 38.20 24.07 26.52
CA LYS A 52 37.74 23.00 25.63
C LYS A 52 38.34 23.09 24.23
N PHE A 53 39.24 24.04 23.98
CA PHE A 53 39.82 24.32 22.67
C PHE A 53 41.35 24.29 22.74
N ILE A 54 41.96 23.84 21.65
CA ILE A 54 43.41 23.87 21.43
C ILE A 54 43.69 24.41 20.03
N ILE A 55 44.86 25.00 19.83
CA ILE A 55 45.33 25.38 18.50
C ILE A 55 46.41 24.39 18.10
N ASP A 56 46.30 23.85 16.89
CA ASP A 56 47.28 22.97 16.29
C ASP A 56 47.47 23.38 14.82
N ASN A 57 48.72 23.63 14.42
CA ASN A 57 49.09 24.13 13.08
C ASN A 57 48.25 25.34 12.61
N GLY A 58 48.03 26.32 13.50
CA GLY A 58 47.26 27.53 13.20
C GLY A 58 45.74 27.36 13.16
N THR A 59 45.24 26.13 13.28
CA THR A 59 43.80 25.80 13.24
C THR A 59 43.25 25.53 14.64
N LEU A 60 42.05 26.01 14.92
CA LEU A 60 41.37 25.80 16.20
C LEU A 60 40.67 24.44 16.21
N TYR A 61 40.90 23.65 17.26
CA TYR A 61 40.23 22.37 17.48
C TYR A 61 39.46 22.38 18.80
N TYR A 62 38.29 21.75 18.79
CA TYR A 62 37.49 21.44 19.97
C TYR A 62 37.86 20.05 20.48
N VAL A 63 38.26 19.95 21.75
CA VAL A 63 38.68 18.70 22.41
C VAL A 63 37.68 18.17 23.44
N GLY A 64 36.61 18.93 23.69
CA GLY A 64 35.60 18.58 24.70
C GLY A 64 36.15 18.53 26.13
N PRO A 65 35.32 18.14 27.11
CA PRO A 65 35.71 18.12 28.52
C PRO A 65 36.65 16.96 28.89
N LYS A 66 36.60 15.83 28.16
CA LYS A 66 37.43 14.64 28.40
C LYS A 66 38.72 14.58 27.58
N LYS A 67 38.91 15.50 26.62
CA LYS A 67 40.08 15.56 25.69
C LYS A 67 40.31 14.32 24.81
N GLU A 68 39.32 13.44 24.68
CA GLU A 68 39.42 12.18 23.92
C GLU A 68 39.15 12.36 22.41
N GLU A 69 38.42 13.41 22.01
CA GLU A 69 38.00 13.62 20.62
C GLU A 69 38.46 14.98 20.12
N LYS A 70 39.16 15.01 18.98
CA LYS A 70 39.64 16.24 18.34
C LYS A 70 38.77 16.57 17.13
N ARG A 71 38.05 17.69 17.19
CA ARG A 71 37.15 18.16 16.12
C ARG A 71 37.58 19.53 15.62
N GLU A 72 37.64 19.72 14.32
CA GLU A 72 38.07 20.99 13.73
C GLU A 72 36.98 22.06 13.89
N VAL A 73 37.35 23.26 14.37
CA VAL A 73 36.40 24.36 14.52
C VAL A 73 36.25 25.13 13.22
N VAL A 74 35.02 25.27 12.75
CA VAL A 74 34.69 25.94 11.49
C VAL A 74 33.95 27.24 11.77
N ILE A 75 34.55 28.36 11.43
CA ILE A 75 33.99 29.70 11.68
C ILE A 75 33.26 30.22 10.43
N GLU A 76 33.90 30.10 9.27
CA GLU A 76 33.40 30.62 7.99
C GLU A 76 32.12 29.92 7.52
N SER A 77 31.11 30.73 7.20
CA SER A 77 29.79 30.24 6.77
C SER A 77 29.83 29.43 5.48
N GLU A 78 30.67 29.84 4.53
CA GLU A 78 30.86 29.13 3.25
C GLU A 78 31.45 27.74 3.47
N ARG A 79 32.48 27.64 4.32
CA ARG A 79 33.09 26.36 4.70
C ARG A 79 32.12 25.42 5.42
N LYS A 80 31.25 25.95 6.30
CA LYS A 80 30.20 25.14 6.95
C LYS A 80 29.23 24.56 5.91
N ARG A 81 28.82 25.35 4.91
CA ARG A 81 27.96 24.89 3.81
C ARG A 81 28.65 23.82 2.98
N GLN A 82 29.92 24.01 2.63
CA GLN A 82 30.68 23.00 1.87
C GLN A 82 30.76 21.67 2.62
N ILE A 83 31.07 21.70 3.92
CA ILE A 83 31.10 20.50 4.76
C ILE A 83 29.75 19.78 4.79
N PHE A 84 28.65 20.55 4.86
CA PHE A 84 27.32 19.97 4.76
C PHE A 84 27.08 19.30 3.41
N LEU A 85 27.41 19.97 2.30
CA LEU A 85 27.24 19.42 0.96
C LEU A 85 28.02 18.11 0.81
N ASP A 86 29.28 18.09 1.23
CA ASP A 86 30.15 16.91 1.18
C ASP A 86 29.65 15.77 2.08
N CYS A 87 29.01 16.08 3.21
CA CYS A 87 28.49 15.07 4.12
C CYS A 87 27.11 14.53 3.71
N HIS A 88 26.31 15.34 2.98
CA HIS A 88 24.92 15.05 2.64
C HIS A 88 24.75 14.49 1.22
N PHE A 89 25.42 15.07 0.22
CA PHE A 89 25.27 14.72 -1.21
C PHE A 89 26.27 13.69 -1.72
N ASN A 90 27.40 13.49 -1.03
CA ASN A 90 28.43 12.54 -1.45
C ASN A 90 27.91 11.08 -1.41
N ASP A 91 28.61 10.14 -2.06
CA ASP A 91 28.22 8.74 -2.21
C ASP A 91 27.95 8.04 -0.86
N ILE A 92 28.70 8.44 0.17
CA ILE A 92 28.54 7.95 1.54
C ILE A 92 27.39 8.69 2.28
N GLY A 93 27.09 9.93 1.85
CA GLY A 93 26.06 10.86 2.33
C GLY A 93 24.65 10.48 1.94
N HIS A 94 24.44 10.23 0.64
CA HIS A 94 23.21 9.73 0.02
C HIS A 94 21.89 10.23 0.65
N HIS A 95 21.81 11.52 0.99
CA HIS A 95 20.65 12.12 1.64
C HIS A 95 20.18 11.39 2.93
N LEU A 96 21.11 10.79 3.67
CA LEU A 96 20.83 10.15 4.95
C LEU A 96 20.16 11.17 5.87
N GLY A 97 19.11 10.73 6.59
CA GLY A 97 18.26 11.66 7.37
C GLY A 97 19.04 12.47 8.43
N GLN A 98 18.40 13.55 8.89
CA GLN A 98 18.99 14.60 9.75
C GLN A 98 19.96 14.10 10.84
N LYS A 99 19.55 13.11 11.64
CA LYS A 99 20.39 12.58 12.74
C LYS A 99 21.73 12.01 12.27
N LYS A 100 21.74 11.31 11.13
CA LYS A 100 22.95 10.67 10.59
C LYS A 100 23.91 11.72 10.01
N THR A 101 23.38 12.72 9.29
CA THR A 101 24.18 13.84 8.77
C THR A 101 24.79 14.66 9.91
N VAL A 102 24.00 14.99 10.93
CA VAL A 102 24.48 15.69 12.13
C VAL A 102 25.61 14.91 12.79
N HIS A 103 25.41 13.60 13.03
CA HIS A 103 26.42 12.78 13.70
C HIS A 103 27.73 12.70 12.91
N ARG A 104 27.65 12.57 11.57
CA ARG A 104 28.83 12.55 10.69
C ARG A 104 29.59 13.87 10.70
N ILE A 105 28.88 14.99 10.69
CA ILE A 105 29.51 16.30 10.77
C ILE A 105 30.16 16.47 12.14
N GLN A 106 29.45 16.11 13.21
CA GLN A 106 29.94 16.23 14.58
C GLN A 106 31.14 15.32 14.90
N SER A 107 31.38 14.25 14.15
CA SER A 107 32.54 13.39 14.40
C SER A 107 33.87 14.02 13.98
N LYS A 108 33.84 14.99 13.04
CA LYS A 108 35.05 15.65 12.51
C LYS A 108 35.10 17.15 12.75
N TYR A 109 33.94 17.80 12.84
CA TYR A 109 33.84 19.26 12.86
C TYR A 109 33.06 19.77 14.07
N TYR A 110 33.30 21.03 14.39
CA TYR A 110 32.66 21.76 15.47
C TYR A 110 32.31 23.18 15.05
N TRP A 111 31.05 23.57 15.25
CA TRP A 111 30.64 24.97 15.31
C TRP A 111 29.40 25.10 16.16
N LEU A 112 29.12 26.33 16.61
CA LEU A 112 27.92 26.62 17.37
C LEU A 112 26.71 26.53 16.44
N GLY A 113 25.76 25.67 16.77
CA GLY A 113 24.51 25.54 16.02
C GLY A 113 24.46 24.45 14.94
N ILE A 114 25.45 23.52 14.86
CA ILE A 114 25.46 22.41 13.87
C ILE A 114 24.09 21.79 13.64
N ILE A 115 23.36 21.47 14.72
CA ILE A 115 22.07 20.79 14.63
C ILE A 115 21.05 21.68 13.91
N LYS A 116 20.97 22.96 14.27
CA LYS A 116 20.04 23.92 13.67
C LYS A 116 20.34 24.07 12.18
N ASP A 117 21.60 24.39 11.86
CA ASP A 117 22.05 24.63 10.49
C ASP A 117 21.77 23.41 9.59
N VAL A 118 22.17 22.21 10.02
CA VAL A 118 21.98 20.98 9.24
C VAL A 118 20.50 20.65 9.06
N VAL A 119 19.68 20.86 10.08
CA VAL A 119 18.23 20.64 9.96
C VAL A 119 17.62 21.62 8.96
N ASP A 120 17.99 22.90 9.03
CA ASP A 120 17.46 23.92 8.15
C ASP A 120 17.94 23.74 6.70
N TRP A 121 19.18 23.30 6.49
CA TRP A 121 19.69 22.95 5.15
C TRP A 121 19.04 21.69 4.57
N ILE A 122 18.74 20.68 5.38
CA ILE A 122 18.01 19.49 4.91
C ILE A 122 16.55 19.84 4.60
N LYS A 123 15.93 20.75 5.35
CA LYS A 123 14.56 21.20 5.06
C LYS A 123 14.44 21.82 3.68
N VAL A 124 15.48 22.49 3.15
CA VAL A 124 15.47 23.07 1.80
C VAL A 124 15.99 22.11 0.72
N CYS A 125 16.45 20.92 1.09
CA CYS A 125 16.89 19.91 0.13
C CYS A 125 15.69 19.27 -0.58
N ASP A 126 15.63 19.45 -1.90
CA ASP A 126 14.54 18.97 -2.75
C ASP A 126 14.32 17.45 -2.65
N THR A 127 15.41 16.67 -2.75
CA THR A 127 15.37 15.20 -2.61
C THR A 127 14.78 14.74 -1.28
N CYS A 128 15.16 15.41 -0.19
CA CYS A 128 14.64 15.11 1.15
C CYS A 128 13.17 15.53 1.30
N GLN A 129 12.79 16.70 0.79
CA GLN A 129 11.40 17.17 0.79
C GLN A 129 10.48 16.23 0.00
N HIS A 130 10.89 15.82 -1.19
CA HIS A 130 10.12 14.88 -2.02
C HIS A 130 9.89 13.55 -1.29
N THR A 131 10.93 13.03 -0.64
CA THR A 131 10.85 11.79 0.15
C THR A 131 9.95 11.95 1.38
N GLU A 132 9.95 13.12 2.02
CA GLU A 132 9.09 13.37 3.19
C GLU A 132 7.62 13.54 2.79
N ARG A 133 7.34 14.25 1.69
CA ARG A 133 5.98 14.38 1.14
C ARG A 133 5.39 13.02 0.75
N SER A 134 6.17 12.13 0.16
CA SER A 134 5.72 10.78 -0.18
C SER A 134 5.45 9.92 1.07
N LYS A 135 6.31 10.01 2.09
CA LYS A 135 6.10 9.36 3.40
C LYS A 135 4.85 9.87 4.13
N ASN A 136 4.59 11.18 4.05
CA ASN A 136 3.41 11.78 4.67
C ASN A 136 2.13 11.39 3.93
N ARG A 137 2.12 11.34 2.59
CA ARG A 137 1.01 10.77 1.81
C ARG A 137 0.70 9.34 2.20
N ALA A 138 1.71 8.48 2.33
CA ALA A 138 1.54 7.09 2.78
C ALA A 138 0.97 6.98 4.21
N ARG A 139 1.15 8.01 5.06
CA ARG A 139 0.67 8.04 6.45
C ARG A 139 -0.80 8.47 6.57
N THR A 140 -1.34 9.21 5.59
CA THR A 140 -2.69 9.80 5.60
C THR A 140 -3.78 8.88 5.05
N VAL A 141 -3.40 7.80 4.37
CA VAL A 141 -4.35 6.87 3.74
C VAL A 141 -5.22 6.19 4.81
N ARG A 142 -6.53 6.47 4.82
CA ARG A 142 -7.49 5.86 5.76
C ARG A 142 -8.21 4.70 5.07
N PRO A 143 -8.44 3.58 5.76
CA PRO A 143 -9.26 2.50 5.22
C PRO A 143 -10.69 2.98 5.02
N ILE A 144 -11.32 2.54 3.92
CA ILE A 144 -12.77 2.67 3.74
C ILE A 144 -13.44 1.88 4.86
N LYS A 145 -14.24 2.56 5.68
CA LYS A 145 -15.03 1.92 6.73
C LYS A 145 -16.26 1.30 6.08
N VAL A 146 -16.47 0.03 6.34
CA VAL A 146 -17.65 -0.74 5.95
C VAL A 146 -18.18 -1.44 7.20
N ASP A 147 -19.48 -1.48 7.38
CA ASP A 147 -20.12 -2.10 8.54
C ASP A 147 -20.92 -3.36 8.16
N GLY A 148 -21.12 -3.66 6.88
CA GLY A 148 -21.80 -4.89 6.46
C GLY A 148 -21.74 -5.18 4.97
N PRO A 149 -22.24 -6.35 4.55
CA PRO A 149 -22.29 -6.73 3.15
C PRO A 149 -23.10 -5.71 2.34
N TRP A 150 -22.62 -5.44 1.13
CA TRP A 150 -23.29 -4.60 0.14
C TRP A 150 -23.49 -3.14 0.56
N GLU A 151 -22.75 -2.63 1.55
CA GLU A 151 -22.81 -1.22 1.92
C GLU A 151 -21.98 -0.34 1.00
N VAL A 152 -20.74 -0.75 0.72
CA VAL A 152 -19.83 -0.04 -0.17
C VAL A 152 -19.41 -1.00 -1.26
N VAL A 153 -19.71 -0.64 -2.49
CA VAL A 153 -19.46 -1.47 -3.67
C VAL A 153 -18.56 -0.70 -4.63
N GLY A 154 -17.47 -1.33 -5.03
CA GLY A 154 -16.56 -0.81 -6.03
C GLY A 154 -16.88 -1.33 -7.42
N VAL A 155 -16.78 -0.46 -8.41
CA VAL A 155 -16.99 -0.73 -9.82
C VAL A 155 -15.71 -0.45 -10.59
N ASP A 156 -15.32 -1.40 -11.41
CA ASP A 156 -14.12 -1.34 -12.23
C ASP A 156 -14.41 -1.88 -13.63
N ILE A 157 -13.62 -1.46 -14.61
CA ILE A 157 -13.78 -1.88 -16.01
C ILE A 157 -12.43 -2.40 -16.49
N ILE A 158 -12.45 -3.59 -17.11
CA ILE A 158 -11.28 -4.28 -17.63
C ILE A 158 -11.46 -4.48 -19.13
N GLY A 159 -10.38 -4.26 -19.89
CA GLY A 159 -10.35 -4.37 -21.34
C GLY A 159 -9.65 -3.17 -21.99
N PRO A 160 -9.71 -3.05 -23.34
CA PRO A 160 -10.41 -3.97 -24.24
C PRO A 160 -9.73 -5.34 -24.38
N PHE A 161 -10.54 -6.36 -24.63
CA PHE A 161 -10.18 -7.75 -24.91
C PHE A 161 -10.59 -8.13 -26.34
N PRO A 162 -10.11 -9.27 -26.89
CA PRO A 162 -10.60 -9.79 -28.16
C PRO A 162 -12.12 -10.02 -28.14
N ASP A 163 -12.78 -9.71 -29.24
CA ASP A 163 -14.23 -9.87 -29.39
C ASP A 163 -14.66 -11.33 -29.16
N THR A 164 -15.68 -11.52 -28.33
CA THR A 164 -16.34 -12.81 -28.19
C THR A 164 -17.32 -13.07 -29.33
N GLN A 165 -17.85 -14.29 -29.42
CA GLN A 165 -18.94 -14.61 -30.36
C GLN A 165 -20.20 -13.74 -30.14
N GLN A 166 -20.41 -13.28 -28.90
CA GLN A 166 -21.51 -12.40 -28.53
C GLN A 166 -21.17 -10.90 -28.73
N GLY A 167 -19.98 -10.59 -29.24
CA GLY A 167 -19.51 -9.22 -29.48
C GLY A 167 -19.08 -8.47 -28.23
N ASN A 168 -18.70 -9.19 -27.16
CA ASN A 168 -18.22 -8.58 -25.92
C ASN A 168 -16.71 -8.29 -26.02
N THR A 169 -16.29 -7.15 -25.49
CA THR A 169 -14.89 -6.69 -25.54
C THR A 169 -14.37 -6.19 -24.20
N HIS A 170 -15.26 -5.93 -23.23
CA HIS A 170 -14.91 -5.43 -21.91
C HIS A 170 -15.61 -6.26 -20.84
N VAL A 171 -15.08 -6.20 -19.62
CA VAL A 171 -15.69 -6.77 -18.43
C VAL A 171 -15.86 -5.67 -17.41
N ILE A 172 -17.08 -5.49 -16.91
CA ILE A 172 -17.30 -4.70 -15.69
C ILE A 172 -17.22 -5.63 -14.49
N VAL A 173 -16.47 -5.23 -13.48
CA VAL A 173 -16.32 -5.93 -12.22
C VAL A 173 -16.95 -5.09 -11.11
N VAL A 174 -17.76 -5.72 -10.28
CA VAL A 174 -18.46 -5.11 -9.15
C VAL A 174 -18.12 -5.91 -7.90
N ILE A 175 -17.47 -5.29 -6.92
CA ILE A 175 -16.96 -5.96 -5.71
C ILE A 175 -17.52 -5.29 -4.46
N ASP A 176 -18.12 -6.09 -3.59
CA ASP A 176 -18.51 -5.65 -2.24
C ASP A 176 -17.29 -5.55 -1.32
N TYR A 177 -17.14 -4.42 -0.64
CA TYR A 177 -15.96 -4.15 0.18
C TYR A 177 -15.94 -4.92 1.51
N PHE A 178 -17.10 -5.37 2.01
CA PHE A 178 -17.19 -6.12 3.26
C PHE A 178 -16.99 -7.63 3.04
N SER A 179 -17.88 -8.26 2.28
CA SER A 179 -17.86 -9.70 2.02
C SER A 179 -16.77 -10.12 1.03
N LYS A 180 -16.29 -9.18 0.22
CA LYS A 180 -15.40 -9.42 -0.93
C LYS A 180 -16.09 -10.18 -2.05
N TRP A 181 -17.42 -10.16 -2.08
CA TRP A 181 -18.22 -10.81 -3.12
C TRP A 181 -17.99 -10.14 -4.48
N PRO A 182 -17.53 -10.90 -5.50
CA PRO A 182 -17.38 -10.39 -6.84
C PRO A 182 -18.59 -10.71 -7.73
N GLU A 183 -18.97 -9.75 -8.55
CA GLU A 183 -19.78 -9.93 -9.76
C GLU A 183 -18.97 -9.42 -10.95
N ALA A 184 -19.12 -10.07 -12.10
CA ALA A 184 -18.55 -9.58 -13.36
C ALA A 184 -19.55 -9.77 -14.49
N PHE A 185 -19.61 -8.82 -15.41
CA PHE A 185 -20.49 -8.90 -16.58
C PHE A 185 -19.71 -8.55 -17.85
N PRO A 186 -19.89 -9.32 -18.93
CA PRO A 186 -19.31 -8.99 -20.22
C PRO A 186 -20.08 -7.80 -20.83
N MET A 187 -19.37 -6.94 -21.55
CA MET A 187 -19.93 -5.75 -22.20
C MET A 187 -19.33 -5.57 -23.60
N PRO A 188 -20.13 -5.14 -24.59
CA PRO A 188 -19.63 -4.85 -25.94
C PRO A 188 -18.81 -3.56 -26.00
N LYS A 189 -19.06 -2.62 -25.09
CA LYS A 189 -18.38 -1.31 -25.01
C LYS A 189 -18.29 -0.85 -23.56
N ALA A 190 -17.24 -0.08 -23.25
CA ALA A 190 -17.07 0.60 -21.97
C ALA A 190 -17.79 1.95 -21.94
N ASP A 191 -19.11 1.95 -22.18
CA ASP A 191 -19.96 3.15 -22.15
C ASP A 191 -20.82 3.22 -20.88
N ALA A 192 -21.33 4.42 -20.57
CA ALA A 192 -22.13 4.65 -19.37
C ALA A 192 -23.42 3.80 -19.35
N LEU A 193 -24.00 3.53 -20.52
CA LEU A 193 -25.21 2.70 -20.65
C LEU A 193 -24.96 1.24 -20.29
N SER A 194 -23.86 0.64 -20.76
CA SER A 194 -23.52 -0.75 -20.46
C SER A 194 -23.16 -0.90 -18.98
N VAL A 195 -22.43 0.07 -18.42
CA VAL A 195 -22.11 0.09 -16.99
C VAL A 195 -23.38 0.22 -16.14
N ALA A 196 -24.25 1.18 -16.45
CA ALA A 196 -25.53 1.37 -15.74
C ALA A 196 -26.42 0.11 -15.79
N ARG A 197 -26.49 -0.57 -16.94
CA ARG A 197 -27.23 -1.84 -17.10
C ARG A 197 -26.68 -2.94 -16.20
N SER A 198 -25.35 -3.03 -16.06
CA SER A 198 -24.73 -4.03 -15.19
C SER A 198 -24.94 -3.70 -13.72
N ILE A 199 -24.82 -2.43 -13.33
CA ILE A 199 -25.15 -1.97 -11.97
C ILE A 199 -26.62 -2.24 -11.64
N SER A 200 -27.55 -1.99 -12.56
CA SER A 200 -28.98 -2.24 -12.32
C SER A 200 -29.25 -3.73 -12.06
N LYS A 201 -28.58 -4.64 -12.79
CA LYS A 201 -28.67 -6.09 -12.52
C LYS A 201 -28.22 -6.43 -11.10
N CYS A 202 -27.12 -5.84 -10.62
CA CYS A 202 -26.67 -6.03 -9.24
C CYS A 202 -27.69 -5.49 -8.23
N ILE A 203 -28.28 -4.32 -8.50
CA ILE A 203 -29.30 -3.72 -7.62
C ILE A 203 -30.55 -4.59 -7.53
N TYR A 204 -31.01 -5.16 -8.65
CA TYR A 204 -32.15 -6.08 -8.63
C TYR A 204 -31.88 -7.39 -7.88
N ARG A 205 -30.60 -7.80 -7.77
CA ARG A 205 -30.21 -9.03 -7.09
C ARG A 205 -29.95 -8.84 -5.60
N PHE A 206 -29.27 -7.77 -5.22
CA PHE A 206 -28.75 -7.57 -3.86
C PHE A 206 -29.36 -6.36 -3.14
N GLY A 207 -30.15 -5.54 -3.85
CA GLY A 207 -30.61 -4.25 -3.38
C GLY A 207 -29.61 -3.12 -3.69
N ALA A 208 -30.02 -1.89 -3.38
CA ALA A 208 -29.19 -0.71 -3.58
C ALA A 208 -28.12 -0.60 -2.48
N PRO A 209 -26.83 -0.48 -2.83
CA PRO A 209 -25.78 -0.26 -1.84
C PRO A 209 -25.80 1.18 -1.32
N LYS A 210 -25.27 1.42 -0.12
CA LYS A 210 -25.18 2.79 0.44
C LYS A 210 -24.23 3.67 -0.36
N THR A 211 -23.17 3.09 -0.92
CA THR A 211 -22.15 3.84 -1.67
C THR A 211 -21.65 3.00 -2.85
N LEU A 212 -21.75 3.58 -4.05
CA LEU A 212 -21.09 3.08 -5.26
C LEU A 212 -19.88 3.95 -5.57
N VAL A 213 -18.71 3.32 -5.65
CA VAL A 213 -17.48 3.98 -6.10
C VAL A 213 -16.99 3.37 -7.40
N CYS A 214 -16.53 4.19 -8.33
CA CYS A 214 -15.98 3.75 -9.61
C CYS A 214 -14.59 4.35 -9.84
N ALA A 215 -13.66 3.56 -10.36
CA ALA A 215 -12.29 4.03 -10.64
C ALA A 215 -12.19 4.97 -11.86
N GLN A 216 -13.30 5.22 -12.56
CA GLN A 216 -13.38 6.12 -13.72
C GLN A 216 -13.47 7.60 -13.31
N SER A 217 -13.45 8.49 -14.29
CA SER A 217 -13.51 9.94 -14.05
C SER A 217 -14.84 10.37 -13.41
N PRO A 218 -14.86 11.49 -12.67
CA PRO A 218 -16.09 12.05 -12.11
C PRO A 218 -17.18 12.30 -13.15
N GLU A 219 -16.81 12.76 -14.34
CA GLU A 219 -17.72 13.04 -15.45
C GLU A 219 -18.40 11.75 -15.93
N PHE A 220 -17.63 10.67 -16.09
CA PHE A 220 -18.17 9.36 -16.45
C PHE A 220 -19.11 8.81 -15.37
N CYS A 221 -18.76 8.98 -14.09
CA CYS A 221 -19.61 8.54 -12.98
C CYS A 221 -20.95 9.30 -12.94
N GLU A 222 -20.93 10.59 -13.27
CA GLU A 222 -22.14 11.41 -13.39
C GLU A 222 -23.01 10.95 -14.56
N GLU A 223 -22.41 10.63 -15.71
CA GLU A 223 -23.11 10.09 -16.87
C GLU A 223 -23.80 8.75 -16.53
N VAL A 224 -23.08 7.82 -15.90
CA VAL A 224 -23.67 6.54 -15.42
C VAL A 224 -24.83 6.80 -14.46
N THR A 225 -24.69 7.75 -13.54
CA THR A 225 -25.73 8.11 -12.57
C THR A 225 -26.98 8.64 -13.27
N LYS A 226 -26.83 9.52 -14.27
CA LYS A 226 -27.95 10.03 -15.09
C LYS A 226 -28.66 8.88 -15.81
N VAL A 227 -27.89 8.00 -16.45
CA VAL A 227 -28.44 6.88 -17.21
C VAL A 227 -29.19 5.88 -16.31
N LEU A 228 -28.69 5.62 -15.09
CA LEU A 228 -29.41 4.83 -14.07
C LEU A 228 -30.76 5.44 -13.71
N CYS A 229 -30.80 6.74 -13.47
CA CYS A 229 -32.01 7.46 -13.11
C CYS A 229 -33.01 7.52 -14.29
N ASP A 230 -32.55 7.91 -15.48
CA ASP A 230 -33.43 8.14 -16.63
C ASP A 230 -34.07 6.85 -17.14
N ARG A 231 -33.28 5.77 -17.22
CA ARG A 231 -33.71 4.51 -17.84
C ARG A 231 -34.30 3.50 -16.87
N TRP A 232 -33.77 3.40 -15.65
CA TRP A 232 -34.20 2.41 -14.66
C TRP A 232 -34.90 3.03 -13.44
N ARG A 233 -35.00 4.37 -13.35
CA ARG A 233 -35.55 5.08 -12.18
C ARG A 233 -34.81 4.71 -10.88
N ILE A 234 -33.51 4.48 -10.99
CA ILE A 234 -32.62 4.19 -9.87
C ILE A 234 -31.90 5.49 -9.48
N GLU A 235 -32.14 5.98 -8.26
CA GLU A 235 -31.57 7.24 -7.74
C GLU A 235 -30.15 7.09 -7.17
N GLN A 236 -29.54 5.91 -7.30
CA GLN A 236 -28.23 5.63 -6.74
C GLN A 236 -27.13 6.45 -7.42
N LYS A 237 -26.39 7.23 -6.63
CA LYS A 237 -25.23 7.99 -7.12
C LYS A 237 -23.99 7.11 -7.23
N VAL A 238 -23.37 7.11 -8.42
CA VAL A 238 -22.03 6.57 -8.64
C VAL A 238 -21.01 7.69 -8.44
N SER A 239 -20.03 7.48 -7.56
CA SER A 239 -19.00 8.46 -7.26
C SER A 239 -17.64 8.01 -7.78
N ALA A 240 -16.84 8.92 -8.32
CA ALA A 240 -15.45 8.60 -8.65
C ALA A 240 -14.65 8.28 -7.38
N GLN A 241 -13.81 7.26 -7.46
CA GLN A 241 -12.92 6.88 -6.38
C GLN A 241 -11.77 7.90 -6.31
N ASP A 242 -11.71 8.69 -5.24
CA ASP A 242 -10.62 9.65 -5.02
C ASP A 242 -9.31 8.90 -4.75
N GLN A 243 -8.49 8.77 -5.80
CA GLN A 243 -7.28 7.93 -5.81
C GLN A 243 -6.06 8.37 -4.95
N PRO A 244 -5.98 9.51 -4.23
CA PRO A 244 -4.84 9.76 -3.35
C PRO A 244 -4.98 9.28 -1.89
N ASN A 245 -6.19 9.03 -1.37
CA ASN A 245 -6.41 8.89 0.09
C ASN A 245 -7.13 7.62 0.55
N LEU A 246 -7.68 6.84 -0.37
CA LEU A 246 -8.36 5.59 -0.07
C LEU A 246 -7.45 4.46 -0.52
N ASN A 247 -6.71 3.85 0.42
CA ASN A 247 -6.28 2.47 0.20
C ASN A 247 -7.60 1.71 0.32
N PRO A 248 -8.07 1.01 -0.72
CA PRO A 248 -9.01 -0.07 -0.54
C PRO A 248 -8.26 -1.17 0.22
N LEU A 249 -8.03 -0.95 1.51
CA LEU A 249 -7.75 -1.93 2.55
C LEU A 249 -6.96 -3.16 2.07
N HIS A 250 -5.84 -2.97 1.34
CA HIS A 250 -5.10 -4.03 0.62
C HIS A 250 -5.99 -5.25 0.28
N ASP A 251 -7.08 -4.98 -0.42
CA ASP A 251 -7.93 -6.04 -0.89
C ASP A 251 -7.37 -6.50 -2.24
N CYS A 252 -6.57 -7.57 -2.20
CA CYS A 252 -6.06 -8.18 -3.41
C CYS A 252 -7.17 -8.79 -4.26
N THR A 253 -8.43 -8.85 -3.80
CA THR A 253 -9.53 -9.46 -4.56
C THR A 253 -9.68 -8.81 -5.93
N ASN A 254 -9.73 -7.48 -6.02
CA ASN A 254 -9.87 -6.82 -7.33
C ASN A 254 -8.64 -7.05 -8.23
N PRO A 255 -7.39 -6.78 -7.80
CA PRO A 255 -6.21 -7.12 -8.59
C PRO A 255 -6.13 -8.59 -9.02
N LEU A 256 -6.35 -9.53 -8.11
CA LEU A 256 -6.31 -10.97 -8.41
C LEU A 256 -7.41 -11.38 -9.38
N LEU A 257 -8.62 -10.83 -9.24
CA LEU A 257 -9.71 -11.10 -10.15
C LEU A 257 -9.41 -10.53 -11.54
N LYS A 258 -8.82 -9.34 -11.63
CA LYS A 258 -8.35 -8.78 -12.91
C LYS A 258 -7.35 -9.70 -13.57
N ASP A 259 -6.34 -10.15 -12.84
CA ASP A 259 -5.32 -11.06 -13.36
C ASP A 259 -5.94 -12.39 -13.82
N ALA A 260 -6.86 -12.95 -13.04
CA ALA A 260 -7.58 -14.17 -13.40
C ALA A 260 -8.46 -14.00 -14.65
N VAL A 261 -9.15 -12.86 -14.80
CA VAL A 261 -9.92 -12.53 -16.00
C VAL A 261 -9.00 -12.42 -17.21
N VAL A 262 -7.86 -11.73 -17.10
CA VAL A 262 -6.89 -11.59 -18.20
C VAL A 262 -6.33 -12.96 -18.61
N GLN A 263 -6.00 -13.82 -17.65
CA GLN A 263 -5.54 -15.17 -17.92
C GLN A 263 -6.63 -16.00 -18.62
N MET A 264 -7.86 -15.96 -18.10
CA MET A 264 -8.99 -16.68 -18.68
C MET A 264 -9.28 -16.21 -20.12
N VAL A 265 -9.23 -14.91 -20.39
CA VAL A 265 -9.36 -14.35 -21.75
C VAL A 265 -8.26 -14.89 -22.65
N THR A 266 -7.03 -15.00 -22.15
CA THR A 266 -5.88 -15.52 -22.91
C THR A 266 -6.06 -17.01 -23.25
N GLU A 267 -6.66 -17.79 -22.36
CA GLU A 267 -6.88 -19.23 -22.57
C GLU A 267 -8.12 -19.53 -23.44
N LYS A 268 -9.21 -18.78 -23.24
CA LYS A 268 -10.53 -19.05 -23.86
C LYS A 268 -10.82 -18.21 -25.10
N GLN A 269 -10.07 -17.14 -25.34
CA GLN A 269 -10.19 -16.30 -26.53
C GLN A 269 -11.64 -15.92 -26.81
N ARG A 270 -12.24 -16.30 -27.95
CA ARG A 270 -13.58 -15.84 -28.36
C ARG A 270 -14.76 -16.32 -27.50
N GLU A 271 -14.52 -17.17 -26.51
CA GLU A 271 -15.55 -17.74 -25.63
C GLU A 271 -15.38 -17.26 -24.18
N TRP A 272 -14.51 -16.28 -23.92
CA TRP A 272 -14.15 -15.87 -22.56
C TRP A 272 -15.35 -15.38 -21.73
N ASP A 273 -16.41 -14.87 -22.35
CA ASP A 273 -17.60 -14.37 -21.66
C ASP A 273 -18.41 -15.47 -20.95
N ASP A 274 -18.40 -16.70 -21.48
CA ASP A 274 -19.09 -17.84 -20.87
C ASP A 274 -18.34 -18.39 -19.63
N PHE A 275 -17.06 -18.04 -19.48
CA PHE A 275 -16.21 -18.52 -18.37
C PHE A 275 -16.10 -17.54 -17.19
N LEU A 276 -16.81 -16.41 -17.24
CA LEU A 276 -16.83 -15.45 -16.13
C LEU A 276 -17.41 -16.07 -14.85
N ASP A 277 -18.55 -16.74 -14.92
CA ASP A 277 -19.20 -17.33 -13.74
C ASP A 277 -18.35 -18.42 -13.06
N PRO A 278 -17.71 -19.36 -13.79
CA PRO A 278 -16.73 -20.28 -13.21
C PRO A 278 -15.59 -19.59 -12.47
N VAL A 279 -15.01 -18.52 -13.04
CA VAL A 279 -13.96 -17.73 -12.38
C VAL A 279 -14.51 -17.08 -11.11
N LEU A 280 -15.67 -16.41 -11.20
CA LEU A 280 -16.31 -15.79 -10.04
C LEU A 280 -16.62 -16.81 -8.94
N PHE A 281 -17.04 -18.02 -9.29
CA PHE A 281 -17.35 -19.07 -8.32
C PHE A 281 -16.12 -19.45 -7.49
N VAL A 282 -14.94 -19.58 -8.11
CA VAL A 282 -13.67 -19.83 -7.39
C VAL A 282 -13.39 -18.74 -6.37
N PHE A 283 -13.56 -17.46 -6.74
CA PHE A 283 -13.35 -16.35 -5.80
C PHE A 283 -14.41 -16.31 -4.70
N ARG A 284 -15.66 -16.65 -5.01
CA ARG A 284 -16.77 -16.67 -4.04
C ARG A 284 -16.56 -17.76 -2.98
N THR A 285 -16.01 -18.92 -3.36
CA THR A 285 -15.83 -20.08 -2.46
C THR A 285 -14.44 -20.17 -1.82
N SER A 286 -13.45 -19.43 -2.32
CA SER A 286 -12.11 -19.40 -1.73
C SER A 286 -12.03 -18.49 -0.50
N THR A 287 -11.29 -18.92 0.52
CA THR A 287 -11.06 -18.10 1.72
C THR A 287 -10.28 -16.85 1.38
N ASN A 288 -10.85 -15.68 1.68
CA ASN A 288 -10.19 -14.42 1.42
C ASN A 288 -9.10 -14.15 2.49
N PRO A 289 -7.86 -13.79 2.09
CA PRO A 289 -6.77 -13.57 3.05
C PRO A 289 -7.02 -12.41 4.04
N THR A 290 -7.83 -11.43 3.66
CA THR A 290 -8.12 -10.23 4.46
C THR A 290 -9.25 -10.49 5.46
N THR A 291 -10.34 -11.11 5.03
CA THR A 291 -11.48 -11.37 5.93
C THR A 291 -11.32 -12.67 6.71
N LYS A 292 -10.52 -13.64 6.21
CA LYS A 292 -10.40 -15.03 6.70
C LYS A 292 -11.66 -15.88 6.52
N PHE A 293 -12.62 -15.41 5.74
CA PHE A 293 -13.83 -16.13 5.39
C PHE A 293 -13.99 -16.18 3.86
N THR A 294 -14.83 -17.09 3.38
CA THR A 294 -15.22 -17.10 1.97
C THR A 294 -16.24 -16.00 1.71
N PRO A 295 -16.17 -15.27 0.57
CA PRO A 295 -17.20 -14.30 0.23
C PRO A 295 -18.61 -14.87 0.22
N TYR A 296 -18.75 -16.15 -0.15
CA TYR A 296 -20.04 -16.85 -0.14
C TYR A 296 -20.66 -16.95 1.24
N SER A 297 -19.87 -17.35 2.24
CA SER A 297 -20.33 -17.39 3.64
C SER A 297 -20.72 -16.03 4.16
N LEU A 298 -19.98 -14.97 3.80
CA LEU A 298 -20.23 -13.61 4.29
C LEU A 298 -21.45 -12.96 3.62
N MET A 299 -21.68 -13.24 2.34
CA MET A 299 -22.76 -12.64 1.57
C MET A 299 -24.09 -13.39 1.76
N LEU A 300 -24.06 -14.72 1.81
CA LEU A 300 -25.25 -15.57 1.83
C LEU A 300 -25.51 -16.25 3.18
N ASN A 301 -24.62 -16.04 4.16
CA ASN A 301 -24.73 -16.61 5.51
C ASN A 301 -24.88 -18.15 5.53
N ARG A 302 -24.26 -18.83 4.56
CA ARG A 302 -24.19 -20.28 4.46
C ARG A 302 -22.93 -20.71 3.69
N LYS A 303 -22.50 -21.95 3.86
CA LYS A 303 -21.44 -22.51 3.02
C LYS A 303 -21.98 -22.79 1.61
N ALA A 304 -21.10 -22.72 0.63
CA ALA A 304 -21.39 -23.23 -0.71
C ALA A 304 -21.20 -24.74 -0.70
N ASN A 305 -22.12 -25.48 -1.30
CA ASN A 305 -21.92 -26.90 -1.57
C ASN A 305 -21.23 -26.97 -2.93
N LEU A 306 -20.06 -27.58 -2.99
CA LEU A 306 -19.33 -27.74 -4.25
C LEU A 306 -19.93 -28.91 -5.05
N PRO A 307 -19.92 -28.86 -6.39
CA PRO A 307 -20.50 -29.93 -7.23
C PRO A 307 -19.94 -31.34 -6.98
N ASN A 308 -18.76 -31.46 -6.39
CA ASN A 308 -18.08 -32.72 -6.11
C ASN A 308 -18.09 -33.12 -4.62
N GLU A 309 -18.76 -32.34 -3.76
CA GLU A 309 -18.90 -32.68 -2.35
C GLU A 309 -20.10 -33.62 -2.16
N THR A 310 -19.87 -34.76 -1.51
CA THR A 310 -20.96 -35.60 -0.99
C THR A 310 -21.71 -34.81 0.06
N PHE A 311 -23.04 -34.78 -0.03
CA PHE A 311 -23.88 -34.20 1.01
C PHE A 311 -23.70 -35.02 2.29
N ASP A 312 -22.83 -34.59 3.19
CA ASP A 312 -22.81 -35.14 4.54
C ASP A 312 -24.12 -34.73 5.22
N GLU A 313 -25.01 -35.69 5.43
CA GLU A 313 -26.27 -35.51 6.16
C GLU A 313 -26.04 -35.12 7.64
N GLN A 314 -24.79 -35.03 8.10
CA GLN A 314 -24.44 -34.76 9.49
C GLN A 314 -24.67 -33.31 9.96
N GLU A 315 -24.87 -32.33 9.07
CA GLU A 315 -25.26 -30.96 9.52
C GLU A 315 -26.78 -30.82 9.80
N GLN A 316 -27.61 -31.88 9.63
CA GLN A 316 -29.05 -31.83 10.00
C GLN A 316 -29.33 -32.05 11.50
N ASP A 317 -28.35 -32.49 12.30
CA ASP A 317 -28.58 -32.83 13.72
C ASP A 317 -28.61 -31.62 14.68
N LEU A 318 -28.39 -30.39 14.19
CA LEU A 318 -28.53 -29.19 15.05
C LEU A 318 -29.98 -28.75 15.31
N PHE A 319 -30.97 -29.37 14.66
CA PHE A 319 -32.39 -29.06 14.87
C PHE A 319 -33.16 -30.15 15.63
N SER A 320 -32.52 -31.27 15.99
CA SER A 320 -33.14 -32.34 16.78
C SER A 320 -32.71 -32.31 18.24
N THR A 321 -32.86 -31.16 18.90
CA THR A 321 -33.04 -31.13 20.35
C THR A 321 -34.41 -30.55 20.66
N LYS A 322 -35.36 -31.47 20.89
CA LYS A 322 -36.51 -31.19 21.74
C LYS A 322 -35.97 -30.77 23.11
N ASP A 323 -35.74 -29.47 23.30
CA ASP A 323 -36.03 -28.75 24.55
C ASP A 323 -35.59 -27.28 24.47
N LYS A 324 -36.56 -26.40 24.66
CA LYS A 324 -36.45 -24.95 24.87
C LYS A 324 -35.73 -24.18 23.76
N ALA A 325 -36.44 -23.90 22.67
CA ALA A 325 -36.05 -22.88 21.71
C ALA A 325 -35.88 -21.51 22.43
N PRO A 326 -34.67 -20.94 22.53
CA PRO A 326 -34.56 -19.49 22.49
C PRO A 326 -35.14 -19.06 21.13
N PRO A 327 -35.53 -17.79 20.91
CA PRO A 327 -35.93 -17.35 19.59
C PRO A 327 -34.74 -17.59 18.65
N CYS A 328 -34.83 -18.60 17.77
CA CYS A 328 -33.76 -19.03 16.87
C CYS A 328 -33.11 -17.84 16.13
N LEU A 329 -33.92 -16.84 15.81
CA LEU A 329 -33.53 -15.56 15.22
C LEU A 329 -32.51 -14.77 16.06
N THR A 330 -32.62 -14.78 17.39
CA THR A 330 -31.70 -14.08 18.29
C THR A 330 -30.32 -14.73 18.24
N VAL A 331 -30.26 -16.06 18.31
CA VAL A 331 -29.00 -16.82 18.22
C VAL A 331 -28.33 -16.61 16.86
N MET A 332 -29.09 -16.68 15.76
CA MET A 332 -28.58 -16.41 14.41
C MET A 332 -28.05 -14.98 14.29
N LYS A 333 -28.75 -14.00 14.86
CA LYS A 333 -28.34 -12.58 14.83
C LYS A 333 -27.09 -12.33 15.67
N GLU A 334 -26.97 -12.97 16.82
CA GLU A 334 -25.77 -12.94 17.65
C GLU A 334 -24.57 -13.55 16.93
N GLN A 335 -24.74 -14.71 16.29
CA GLN A 335 -23.71 -15.34 15.46
C GLN A 335 -23.26 -14.42 14.31
N GLN A 336 -24.21 -13.82 13.58
CA GLN A 336 -23.91 -12.87 12.51
C GLN A 336 -23.15 -11.64 13.05
N ASN A 337 -23.54 -11.11 14.21
CA ASN A 337 -22.83 -10.01 14.85
C ASN A 337 -21.39 -10.39 15.24
N CYS A 338 -21.18 -11.60 15.78
CA CYS A 338 -19.86 -12.12 16.11
C CYS A 338 -18.97 -12.24 14.86
N VAL A 339 -19.49 -12.84 13.78
CA VAL A 339 -18.77 -12.96 12.50
C VAL A 339 -18.43 -11.57 11.95
N LYS A 340 -19.40 -10.64 11.97
CA LYS A 340 -19.17 -9.24 11.56
C LYS A 340 -18.03 -8.60 12.36
N GLN A 341 -18.03 -8.70 13.69
CA GLN A 341 -16.96 -8.12 14.50
C GLN A 341 -15.59 -8.73 14.17
N LEU A 342 -15.55 -10.05 13.93
CA LEU A 342 -14.31 -10.73 13.54
C LEU A 342 -13.81 -10.28 12.16
N VAL A 343 -14.69 -10.15 11.17
CA VAL A 343 -14.34 -9.62 9.83
C VAL A 343 -13.75 -8.21 9.95
N LEU A 344 -14.42 -7.32 10.71
CA LEU A 344 -13.92 -5.96 10.92
C LEU A 344 -12.57 -5.95 11.65
N ALA A 345 -12.38 -6.82 12.64
CA ALA A 345 -11.10 -6.97 13.32
C ALA A 345 -9.99 -7.45 12.35
N ASN A 346 -10.29 -8.45 11.51
CA ASN A 346 -9.36 -9.00 10.52
C ASN A 346 -8.95 -7.96 9.47
N MET A 347 -9.93 -7.21 8.93
CA MET A 347 -9.68 -6.10 8.02
C MET A 347 -8.78 -5.04 8.68
N ASN A 348 -9.10 -4.63 9.91
CA ASN A 348 -8.29 -3.66 10.65
C ASN A 348 -6.86 -4.17 10.94
N ALA A 349 -6.70 -5.46 11.21
CA ALA A 349 -5.39 -6.08 11.42
C ALA A 349 -4.56 -6.10 10.13
N ALA A 350 -5.15 -6.50 9.01
CA ALA A 350 -4.51 -6.47 7.69
C ALA A 350 -4.04 -5.06 7.33
N TYR A 351 -4.88 -4.05 7.56
CA TYR A 351 -4.51 -2.64 7.39
C TYR A 351 -3.31 -2.22 8.26
N LYS A 352 -3.31 -2.58 9.55
CA LYS A 352 -2.20 -2.26 10.46
C LYS A 352 -0.89 -2.92 10.02
N GLN A 353 -0.94 -4.17 9.55
CA GLN A 353 0.23 -4.89 9.03
C GLN A 353 0.79 -4.21 7.78
N GLU A 354 -0.07 -3.78 6.86
CA GLU A 354 0.38 -3.11 5.64
C GLU A 354 1.02 -1.76 5.91
N LYS A 355 0.44 -0.97 6.83
CA LYS A 355 1.06 0.29 7.28
C LYS A 355 2.46 0.07 7.84
N LYS A 356 2.69 -1.03 8.56
CA LYS A 356 4.02 -1.43 9.04
C LYS A 356 4.93 -1.87 7.89
N ARG A 357 4.44 -2.61 6.90
CA ARG A 357 5.22 -3.05 5.73
C ARG A 357 5.66 -1.86 4.86
N LYS A 358 4.75 -0.94 4.52
CA LYS A 358 5.08 0.29 3.78
C LYS A 358 6.07 1.18 4.55
N ALA A 359 5.94 1.26 5.87
CA ALA A 359 6.90 2.00 6.70
C ALA A 359 8.32 1.39 6.69
N LYS A 360 8.44 0.06 6.54
CA LYS A 360 9.74 -0.64 6.41
C LYS A 360 10.33 -0.49 5.00
N ASN A 361 9.50 -0.63 3.95
CA ASN A 361 9.94 -0.59 2.55
C ASN A 361 10.25 0.82 2.03
N GLY A 362 9.82 1.89 2.72
CA GLY A 362 10.18 3.29 2.42
C GLY A 362 11.67 3.65 2.62
N THR A 363 12.56 2.64 2.70
CA THR A 363 14.02 2.77 2.80
C THR A 363 14.74 2.17 1.58
N SER A 364 14.03 1.52 0.66
CA SER A 364 14.60 0.90 -0.55
C SER A 364 13.56 0.93 -1.67
N VAL A 365 13.54 2.01 -2.44
CA VAL A 365 12.90 2.03 -3.76
C VAL A 365 13.80 2.85 -4.67
N LEU A 366 14.61 2.15 -5.48
CA LEU A 366 15.19 2.72 -6.70
C LEU A 366 14.03 3.14 -7.62
N PRO A 367 14.10 4.30 -8.29
CA PRO A 367 13.06 4.69 -9.23
C PRO A 367 13.00 3.71 -10.41
N PRO A 368 11.80 3.43 -10.96
CA PRO A 368 11.69 2.61 -12.15
C PRO A 368 12.33 3.35 -13.32
N VAL A 369 13.25 2.67 -14.01
CA VAL A 369 13.87 3.15 -15.25
C VAL A 369 12.78 3.20 -16.31
N ASN A 370 12.26 4.40 -16.57
CA ASN A 370 11.41 4.65 -17.72
C ASN A 370 12.26 4.65 -18.99
N PHE A 371 12.24 3.55 -19.74
CA PHE A 371 12.69 3.59 -21.13
C PHE A 371 11.62 4.28 -21.97
N LYS A 372 11.90 5.52 -22.39
CA LYS A 372 11.15 6.18 -23.45
C LYS A 372 11.48 5.51 -24.77
N ILE A 373 10.56 4.70 -25.28
CA ILE A 373 10.58 4.26 -26.68
C ILE A 373 10.20 5.48 -27.52
N LYS A 374 11.14 5.99 -28.32
CA LYS A 374 10.84 6.85 -29.47
C LYS A 374 10.86 5.96 -30.71
N ASP A 375 9.69 5.81 -31.32
CA ASP A 375 9.29 5.67 -32.73
C ASP A 375 10.29 5.26 -33.86
N PRO A 376 9.76 4.72 -34.98
CA PRO A 376 10.23 3.49 -35.61
C PRO A 376 11.15 3.72 -36.80
N LEU A 377 12.06 2.78 -37.04
CA LEU A 377 12.68 2.60 -38.36
C LEU A 377 12.50 1.14 -38.80
N LEU A 378 11.68 0.99 -39.83
CA LEU A 378 11.58 -0.22 -40.64
C LEU A 378 12.94 -0.53 -41.26
N SER A 379 13.37 -1.78 -41.12
CA SER A 379 14.21 -2.45 -42.10
C SER A 379 13.82 -3.92 -42.11
N ALA A 380 13.34 -4.38 -43.25
CA ALA A 380 13.07 -5.77 -43.58
C ALA A 380 14.35 -6.61 -43.54
N GLY A 381 14.19 -7.92 -43.38
CA GLY A 381 15.23 -8.91 -43.71
C GLY A 381 15.42 -10.02 -42.68
N ASP A 382 14.81 -11.16 -43.00
CA ASP A 382 15.29 -12.52 -42.77
C ASP A 382 15.32 -13.12 -41.35
N SER A 383 14.46 -14.13 -41.20
CA SER A 383 14.55 -15.20 -40.19
C SER A 383 15.74 -16.13 -40.49
N PRO A 384 16.33 -16.77 -39.47
CA PRO A 384 15.92 -18.16 -39.23
C PRO A 384 15.92 -18.66 -37.76
N SER A 385 14.96 -19.57 -37.53
CA SER A 385 15.03 -20.86 -36.79
C SER A 385 15.51 -20.94 -35.32
N THR A 386 14.52 -21.17 -34.46
CA THR A 386 14.40 -22.17 -33.38
C THR A 386 15.66 -22.73 -32.70
N LYS A 387 15.89 -22.35 -31.43
CA LYS A 387 16.48 -23.24 -30.42
C LYS A 387 15.78 -23.10 -29.07
N LYS A 388 15.21 -24.24 -28.64
CA LYS A 388 14.72 -24.66 -27.31
C LYS A 388 14.94 -23.66 -26.15
N LEU A 389 13.85 -23.12 -25.63
CA LEU A 389 13.77 -22.66 -24.23
C LEU A 389 12.82 -23.59 -23.47
N LYS A 390 13.38 -24.21 -22.42
CA LYS A 390 12.70 -25.19 -21.57
C LYS A 390 11.45 -24.56 -20.94
N SER A 391 10.35 -25.30 -21.06
CA SER A 391 9.10 -25.12 -20.33
C SER A 391 9.35 -25.08 -18.82
N GLN A 392 9.28 -23.88 -18.23
CA GLN A 392 9.02 -23.71 -16.80
C GLN A 392 7.55 -23.32 -16.66
N SER A 393 6.70 -24.34 -16.55
CA SER A 393 5.31 -24.20 -16.11
C SER A 393 5.31 -23.62 -14.69
N LEU A 394 4.90 -22.37 -14.54
CA LEU A 394 4.57 -21.78 -13.25
C LEU A 394 3.23 -22.38 -12.79
N TYR A 395 3.29 -23.58 -12.22
CA TYR A 395 2.20 -24.12 -11.43
C TYR A 395 2.03 -23.26 -10.18
N LEU A 396 0.89 -22.59 -10.05
CA LEU A 396 0.43 -22.02 -8.78
C LEU A 396 -0.04 -23.18 -7.88
N SER A 397 0.88 -23.83 -7.18
CA SER A 397 0.53 -24.75 -6.09
C SER A 397 0.36 -23.95 -4.81
N PHE A 398 -0.86 -23.90 -4.27
CA PHE A 398 -1.12 -23.42 -2.92
C PHE A 398 -0.79 -24.53 -1.92
N PRO A 399 -0.01 -24.27 -0.85
CA PRO A 399 0.17 -25.23 0.22
C PRO A 399 -1.13 -25.33 1.03
N VAL A 400 -1.72 -26.52 1.03
CA VAL A 400 -2.78 -26.90 1.97
C VAL A 400 -2.07 -27.26 3.27
N ASP A 401 -2.08 -26.37 4.26
CA ASP A 401 -1.72 -26.72 5.63
C ASP A 401 -2.85 -27.56 6.23
N THR A 402 -2.82 -28.87 5.99
CA THR A 402 -3.64 -29.84 6.69
C THR A 402 -3.12 -29.98 8.12
N VAL A 403 -3.78 -29.33 9.07
CA VAL A 403 -3.67 -29.68 10.49
C VAL A 403 -4.56 -30.91 10.69
N LEU A 404 -3.97 -32.09 10.72
CA LEU A 404 -4.60 -33.28 11.30
C LEU A 404 -3.67 -33.90 12.33
N ALA A 405 -4.23 -34.09 13.52
CA ALA A 405 -3.61 -34.79 14.63
C ALA A 405 -3.43 -36.27 14.27
N THR A 406 -2.24 -36.78 14.55
CA THR A 406 -1.91 -38.21 14.48
C THR A 406 -2.51 -38.96 15.67
N GLU A 407 -3.39 -39.92 15.40
CA GLU A 407 -3.66 -41.07 16.26
C GLU A 407 -3.46 -42.33 15.39
N PRO A 408 -2.67 -43.33 15.82
CA PRO A 408 -2.36 -44.50 15.01
C PRO A 408 -3.36 -45.63 15.29
N SER A 409 -3.93 -46.23 14.25
CA SER A 409 -4.47 -47.59 14.36
C SER A 409 -4.31 -48.38 13.06
N ASN A 410 -4.06 -49.67 13.28
CA ASN A 410 -3.51 -50.68 12.40
C ASN A 410 -4.26 -50.98 11.09
N SER A 411 -3.43 -51.28 10.08
CA SER A 411 -3.58 -52.25 8.97
C SER A 411 -4.85 -53.10 8.88
N GLU A 412 -5.42 -53.15 7.67
CA GLU A 412 -5.59 -54.42 6.92
C GLU A 412 -5.90 -54.16 5.43
N ASP A 413 -5.26 -54.97 4.58
CA ASP A 413 -5.37 -55.02 3.12
C ASP A 413 -6.75 -55.48 2.64
N ILE A 414 -7.37 -54.79 1.67
CA ILE A 414 -8.23 -55.43 0.66
C ILE A 414 -8.04 -54.75 -0.71
N LYS A 415 -7.49 -55.51 -1.66
CA LYS A 415 -7.57 -55.27 -3.10
C LYS A 415 -8.96 -55.67 -3.61
N SER A 416 -9.58 -54.85 -4.45
CA SER A 416 -10.49 -55.34 -5.50
C SER A 416 -10.52 -54.36 -6.67
N GLU A 417 -9.96 -54.83 -7.79
CA GLU A 417 -10.24 -54.34 -9.13
C GLU A 417 -11.73 -54.50 -9.42
N LEU A 418 -12.38 -53.51 -10.05
CA LEU A 418 -13.59 -53.78 -10.83
C LEU A 418 -13.67 -52.84 -12.05
N VAL A 419 -13.76 -53.52 -13.19
CA VAL A 419 -13.80 -53.11 -14.59
C VAL A 419 -15.01 -52.23 -14.91
N TYR A 420 -14.79 -51.18 -15.71
CA TYR A 420 -15.85 -50.34 -16.30
C TYR A 420 -16.52 -51.09 -17.47
N HIS A 421 -17.82 -51.35 -17.37
CA HIS A 421 -18.67 -51.62 -18.53
C HIS A 421 -19.45 -50.36 -18.90
N MET A 422 -19.25 -49.88 -20.13
CA MET A 422 -20.04 -48.82 -20.75
C MET A 422 -21.41 -49.40 -21.12
N ALA A 423 -22.49 -48.77 -20.64
CA ALA A 423 -23.84 -49.06 -21.10
C ALA A 423 -24.20 -48.11 -22.25
N GLU A 424 -24.49 -48.71 -23.40
CA GLU A 424 -25.05 -48.06 -24.57
C GLU A 424 -26.50 -47.63 -24.32
N THR A 425 -26.86 -46.57 -25.05
CA THR A 425 -28.19 -46.00 -25.27
C THR A 425 -29.18 -46.96 -25.91
N ASP A 426 -30.45 -46.88 -25.53
CA ASP A 426 -31.66 -47.03 -26.38
C ASP A 426 -32.87 -46.59 -25.52
N ILE A 427 -33.63 -45.52 -25.81
CA ILE A 427 -34.64 -45.35 -26.87
C ILE A 427 -35.57 -46.56 -27.03
N HIS A 428 -36.52 -46.75 -26.10
CA HIS A 428 -37.92 -46.34 -26.30
C HIS A 428 -38.77 -46.53 -25.04
#